data_AF-A0A7W8IKB9-F1
#
_entry.id   AF-A0A7W8IKB9-F1
#
_cell.length_a   1.000
_cell.length_b   1.000
_cell.length_c   1.000
_cell.angle_alpha   90.00
_cell.angle_beta   90.00
_cell.angle_gamma   90.00
#
_symmetry.space_group_name_H-M   'P 1'
#
loop_
_entity.id
_entity.type
_entity.pdbx_description
1 polymer ?
#
loop_
_entity_poly.entity_id
_entity_poly.type
_entity_poly.pdbx_seq_one_letter_code
_entity_poly.pdbx_strand_id
1 'polypeptide(L)'
;MDDALLVADPAPRLDLLKRLGIDADIAEAATSPRFSHDIQIQPLHTHSRKLYGIVSLPCGIQNQAFLYLLEDADTNAWHTVDHVALDCFHETPTYRLLSLAHGETAVFVEHANTGHGSGEMEDTATLYTLLNGRMHEVLSTLDYDSRDFTCGSPPVEQNSSFLQISSRVIEETRITSQNSIPHRAERRIWRWQAAQGKFKAGSFRDIPK
;
A
#
# COMPACT_ATOMS: atom_id res chain seq x y z
N MET A 1 7.12 -6.77 24.15
CA MET A 1 8.09 -7.56 23.35
C MET A 1 8.61 -6.67 22.21
N ASP A 2 8.78 -5.38 22.49
CA ASP A 2 8.88 -4.34 21.45
C ASP A 2 10.34 -3.87 21.22
N ASP A 3 11.25 -4.17 22.15
CA ASP A 3 12.64 -3.71 22.08
C ASP A 3 13.57 -4.57 21.22
N ALA A 4 13.16 -5.77 20.82
CA ALA A 4 14.01 -6.69 20.05
C ALA A 4 14.04 -6.37 18.54
N LEU A 5 13.20 -5.44 18.07
CA LEU A 5 12.97 -5.19 16.65
C LEU A 5 13.72 -3.97 16.09
N LEU A 6 14.39 -3.18 16.94
CA LEU A 6 14.96 -1.89 16.51
C LEU A 6 16.37 -1.95 15.91
N VAL A 7 17.12 -3.05 16.10
CA VAL A 7 18.42 -3.29 15.45
C VAL A 7 18.76 -4.80 15.49
N ALA A 8 18.08 -5.64 14.72
CA ALA A 8 18.41 -7.07 14.65
C ALA A 8 19.34 -7.38 13.46
N ASP A 9 20.38 -8.20 13.67
CA ASP A 9 21.21 -8.73 12.58
C ASP A 9 20.35 -9.41 11.49
N PRO A 10 20.81 -9.47 10.22
CA PRO A 10 20.05 -10.08 9.11
C PRO A 10 19.59 -11.53 9.38
N ALA A 11 20.39 -12.34 10.08
CA ALA A 11 20.06 -13.73 10.37
C ALA A 11 18.86 -13.88 11.34
N PRO A 12 18.82 -13.19 12.50
CA PRO A 12 17.62 -13.10 13.34
C PRO A 12 16.36 -12.62 12.61
N ARG A 13 16.50 -11.68 11.66
CA ARG A 13 15.37 -11.22 10.83
C ARG A 13 14.89 -12.32 9.88
N LEU A 14 15.80 -13.03 9.23
CA LEU A 14 15.44 -14.12 8.30
C LEU A 14 14.70 -15.26 9.01
N ASP A 15 15.17 -15.64 10.20
CA ASP A 15 14.53 -16.67 11.02
C ASP A 15 13.14 -16.24 11.52
N LEU A 16 12.94 -14.95 11.79
CA LEU A 16 11.61 -14.41 12.08
C LEU A 16 10.66 -14.58 10.89
N LEU A 17 11.04 -14.11 9.70
CA LEU A 17 10.17 -14.19 8.51
C LEU A 17 9.81 -15.63 8.15
N LYS A 18 10.77 -16.56 8.24
CA LYS A 18 10.52 -17.99 8.03
C LYS A 18 9.52 -18.56 9.05
N ARG A 19 9.62 -18.16 10.33
CA ARG A 19 8.66 -18.58 11.37
C ARG A 19 7.26 -18.01 11.15
N LEU A 20 7.15 -16.80 10.58
CA LEU A 20 5.87 -16.24 10.15
C LEU A 20 5.28 -16.98 8.94
N GLY A 21 6.03 -17.86 8.28
CA GLY A 21 5.58 -18.61 7.11
C GLY A 21 5.75 -17.85 5.79
N ILE A 22 6.66 -16.87 5.74
CA ILE A 22 7.02 -16.15 4.52
C ILE A 22 7.96 -17.03 3.68
N ASP A 23 7.75 -17.07 2.36
CA ASP A 23 8.58 -17.83 1.43
C ASP A 23 10.07 -17.53 1.59
N ALA A 24 10.89 -18.57 1.53
CA ALA A 24 12.31 -18.48 1.85
C ALA A 24 13.04 -17.45 0.97
N ASP A 25 12.76 -17.44 -0.33
CA ASP A 25 13.39 -16.54 -1.30
C ASP A 25 12.99 -15.08 -1.05
N ILE A 26 11.73 -14.84 -0.68
CA ILE A 26 11.22 -13.51 -0.33
C ILE A 26 11.86 -13.04 0.99
N ALA A 27 11.91 -13.93 1.99
CA ALA A 27 12.50 -13.64 3.28
C ALA A 27 14.00 -13.33 3.19
N GLU A 28 14.75 -14.07 2.36
CA GLU A 28 16.16 -13.81 2.09
C GLU A 28 16.36 -12.47 1.38
N ALA A 29 15.57 -12.19 0.35
CA ALA A 29 15.62 -10.91 -0.36
C ALA A 29 15.33 -9.72 0.57
N ALA A 30 14.30 -9.82 1.40
CA ALA A 30 13.88 -8.77 2.34
C ALA A 30 14.88 -8.51 3.48
N THR A 31 15.75 -9.46 3.78
CA THR A 31 16.78 -9.35 4.85
C THR A 31 18.17 -9.05 4.32
N SER A 32 18.29 -8.84 3.00
CA SER A 32 19.53 -8.40 2.37
C SER A 32 20.06 -7.11 3.02
N PRO A 33 21.39 -6.97 3.23
CA PRO A 33 21.99 -5.77 3.84
C PRO A 33 21.66 -4.44 3.14
N ARG A 34 21.15 -4.50 1.90
CA ARG A 34 20.66 -3.33 1.15
C ARG A 34 19.41 -2.69 1.78
N PHE A 35 18.66 -3.45 2.57
CA PHE A 35 17.46 -3.00 3.25
C PHE A 35 17.73 -2.93 4.76
N SER A 36 18.05 -1.71 5.22
CA SER A 36 18.36 -1.42 6.63
C SER A 36 17.12 -1.17 7.48
N HIS A 37 15.92 -1.23 6.90
CA HIS A 37 14.68 -0.95 7.61
C HIS A 37 14.27 -2.12 8.51
N ASP A 38 13.80 -1.79 9.69
CA ASP A 38 13.23 -2.77 10.61
C ASP A 38 11.92 -3.32 10.05
N ILE A 39 11.78 -4.63 10.08
CA ILE A 39 10.53 -5.30 9.72
C ILE A 39 9.63 -5.25 10.95
N GLN A 40 8.57 -4.45 10.86
CA GLN A 40 7.64 -4.25 11.97
C GLN A 40 6.29 -4.89 11.65
N ILE A 41 5.75 -5.60 12.64
CA ILE A 41 4.37 -6.08 12.62
C ILE A 41 3.49 -4.95 13.18
N GLN A 42 2.66 -4.35 12.34
CA GLN A 42 1.68 -3.36 12.80
C GLN A 42 0.34 -4.03 13.08
N PRO A 43 -0.22 -3.89 14.29
CA PRO A 43 -1.50 -4.52 14.62
C PRO A 43 -2.66 -3.90 13.84
N LEU A 44 -3.58 -4.76 13.42
CA LEU A 44 -4.82 -4.39 12.73
C LEU A 44 -6.02 -4.67 13.65
N HIS A 45 -6.89 -3.67 13.80
CA HIS A 45 -8.12 -3.82 14.56
C HIS A 45 -9.26 -4.28 13.63
N THR A 46 -9.98 -5.31 14.07
CA THR A 46 -11.11 -5.87 13.32
C THR A 46 -12.30 -6.13 14.24
N HIS A 47 -13.50 -6.19 13.67
CA HIS A 47 -14.71 -6.53 14.44
C HIS A 47 -14.73 -7.95 15.00
N SER A 48 -13.96 -8.89 14.43
CA SER A 48 -13.95 -10.30 14.88
C SER A 48 -13.27 -10.51 16.23
N ARG A 49 -12.65 -9.46 16.80
CA ARG A 49 -11.78 -9.48 18.00
C ARG A 49 -10.54 -10.36 17.86
N LYS A 50 -10.34 -11.02 16.72
CA LYS A 50 -9.08 -11.68 16.39
C LYS A 50 -8.01 -10.62 16.21
N LEU A 51 -6.80 -10.94 16.66
CA LEU A 51 -5.65 -10.09 16.52
C LEU A 51 -4.99 -10.36 15.17
N TYR A 52 -5.03 -9.36 14.30
CA TYR A 52 -4.34 -9.39 13.01
C TYR A 52 -3.15 -8.44 13.06
N GLY A 53 -2.17 -8.69 12.20
CA GLY A 53 -1.00 -7.86 12.01
C GLY A 53 -0.71 -7.70 10.53
N ILE A 54 -0.08 -6.60 10.16
CA ILE A 54 0.45 -6.40 8.81
C ILE A 54 1.96 -6.24 8.85
N VAL A 55 2.64 -6.87 7.92
CA VAL A 55 4.06 -6.69 7.66
C VAL A 55 4.24 -6.29 6.21
N SER A 56 5.00 -5.22 5.97
CA SER A 56 5.45 -4.87 4.64
C SER A 56 6.91 -5.23 4.48
N LEU A 57 7.23 -5.91 3.39
CA LEU A 57 8.59 -6.17 2.96
C LEU A 57 8.94 -5.24 1.80
N PRO A 58 10.16 -4.68 1.78
CA PRO A 58 10.57 -3.71 0.78
C PRO A 58 10.69 -4.37 -0.60
N CYS A 59 10.80 -3.51 -1.61
CA CYS A 59 11.10 -3.89 -2.99
C CYS A 59 12.36 -4.76 -3.05
N GLY A 60 12.26 -6.00 -3.51
CA GLY A 60 13.38 -6.93 -3.49
C GLY A 60 13.41 -7.86 -4.70
N ILE A 61 12.98 -9.10 -4.49
CA ILE A 61 12.96 -10.12 -5.53
C ILE A 61 12.00 -9.71 -6.66
N GLN A 62 12.46 -9.84 -7.91
CA GLN A 62 11.65 -9.60 -9.12
C GLN A 62 10.98 -8.22 -9.20
N ASN A 63 11.56 -7.18 -8.60
CA ASN A 63 10.94 -5.85 -8.48
C ASN A 63 9.55 -5.92 -7.82
N GLN A 64 9.43 -6.74 -6.78
CA GLN A 64 8.22 -6.82 -5.97
C GLN A 64 8.51 -6.40 -4.52
N ALA A 65 7.61 -5.60 -3.98
CA ALA A 65 7.37 -5.46 -2.55
C ALA A 65 6.22 -6.39 -2.15
N PHE A 66 6.11 -6.71 -0.86
CA PHE A 66 5.06 -7.62 -0.38
C PHE A 66 4.39 -7.07 0.87
N LEU A 67 3.08 -7.19 0.90
CA LEU A 67 2.26 -6.90 2.08
C LEU A 67 1.69 -8.21 2.60
N TYR A 68 2.04 -8.60 3.82
CA TYR A 68 1.63 -9.84 4.47
C TYR A 68 0.63 -9.57 5.58
N LEU A 69 -0.49 -10.30 5.57
CA LEU A 69 -1.45 -10.36 6.65
C LEU A 69 -1.10 -11.52 7.57
N LEU A 70 -0.95 -11.22 8.85
CA LEU A 70 -0.65 -12.16 9.91
C LEU A 70 -1.87 -12.34 10.82
N GLU A 71 -2.12 -13.57 11.27
CA GLU A 71 -3.09 -13.90 12.32
C GLU A 71 -2.35 -14.48 13.53
N ASP A 72 -2.71 -14.03 14.74
CA ASP A 72 -2.21 -14.64 15.97
C ASP A 72 -2.99 -15.93 16.27
N ALA A 73 -2.29 -17.06 16.31
CA ALA A 73 -2.86 -18.38 16.61
C ALA A 73 -3.10 -18.61 18.12
N ASP A 74 -3.61 -17.60 18.84
CA ASP A 74 -3.93 -17.61 20.28
C ASP A 74 -2.76 -18.03 21.21
N THR A 75 -1.53 -17.96 20.71
CA THR A 75 -0.30 -18.39 21.42
C THR A 75 0.86 -17.40 21.27
N ASN A 76 0.57 -16.17 20.82
CA ASN A 76 1.57 -15.21 20.31
C ASN A 76 2.40 -15.78 19.15
N ALA A 77 1.83 -16.75 18.43
CA ALA A 77 2.43 -17.38 17.27
C ALA A 77 1.76 -16.83 16.02
N TRP A 78 2.34 -15.74 15.53
CA TRP A 78 1.92 -15.12 14.28
C TRP A 78 2.24 -16.02 13.10
N HIS A 79 1.31 -16.11 12.16
CA HIS A 79 1.53 -16.78 10.89
C HIS A 79 0.83 -16.02 9.76
N THR A 80 1.41 -16.10 8.56
CA THR A 80 0.84 -15.56 7.35
C THR A 80 -0.47 -16.27 7.00
N VAL A 81 -1.52 -15.50 6.79
CA VAL A 81 -2.84 -15.99 6.34
C VAL A 81 -3.22 -15.45 4.96
N ASP A 82 -2.60 -14.34 4.54
CA ASP A 82 -2.79 -13.75 3.21
C ASP A 82 -1.61 -12.87 2.83
N HIS A 83 -1.44 -12.59 1.53
CA HIS A 83 -0.43 -11.64 1.06
C HIS A 83 -0.82 -10.99 -0.27
N VAL A 84 -0.23 -9.83 -0.54
CA VAL A 84 -0.31 -9.14 -1.83
C VAL A 84 1.11 -8.83 -2.28
N ALA A 85 1.43 -9.19 -3.53
CA ALA A 85 2.64 -8.74 -4.21
C ALA A 85 2.36 -7.39 -4.89
N LEU A 86 3.25 -6.43 -4.70
CA LEU A 86 3.15 -5.06 -5.20
C LEU A 86 4.35 -4.80 -6.10
N ASP A 87 4.10 -4.41 -7.34
CA ASP A 87 5.18 -4.03 -8.25
C ASP A 87 5.81 -2.71 -7.78
N CYS A 88 7.14 -2.70 -7.69
CA CYS A 88 7.93 -1.57 -7.24
C CYS A 88 8.91 -1.06 -8.29
N PHE A 89 8.62 -1.29 -9.57
CA PHE A 89 9.49 -0.91 -10.67
C PHE A 89 9.73 0.60 -10.80
N HIS A 90 8.70 1.42 -10.56
CA HIS A 90 8.83 2.88 -10.57
C HIS A 90 9.33 3.41 -9.22
N GLU A 91 8.55 3.18 -8.17
CA GLU A 91 8.84 3.61 -6.80
C GLU A 91 8.58 2.45 -5.83
N THR A 92 9.16 2.50 -4.64
CA THR A 92 8.83 1.51 -3.60
C THR A 92 7.44 1.81 -3.03
N PRO A 93 6.48 0.87 -3.11
CA PRO A 93 5.14 1.07 -2.57
C PRO A 93 5.21 1.44 -1.09
N THR A 94 4.42 2.43 -0.71
CA THR A 94 4.28 2.81 0.70
C THR A 94 2.93 2.37 1.21
N TYR A 95 2.81 2.19 2.52
CA TYR A 95 1.53 1.88 3.14
C TYR A 95 1.29 2.71 4.39
N ARG A 96 0.01 2.93 4.68
CA ARG A 96 -0.48 3.51 5.93
C ARG A 96 -1.77 2.84 6.36
N LEU A 97 -2.03 2.91 7.66
CA LEU A 97 -3.27 2.41 8.25
C LEU A 97 -4.34 3.51 8.26
N LEU A 98 -5.51 3.20 7.74
CA LEU A 98 -6.69 4.07 7.77
C LEU A 98 -7.77 3.48 8.67
N SER A 99 -8.59 4.33 9.31
CA SER A 99 -9.70 3.87 10.17
C SER A 99 -11.03 3.94 9.42
N LEU A 100 -11.61 2.82 8.97
CA LEU A 100 -12.81 2.84 8.10
C LEU A 100 -14.16 2.83 8.83
N ALA A 101 -14.15 2.37 10.08
CA ALA A 101 -15.28 2.40 11.00
C ALA A 101 -14.75 2.45 12.44
N HIS A 102 -15.66 2.51 13.41
CA HIS A 102 -15.25 2.53 14.81
C HIS A 102 -14.56 1.20 15.17
N GLY A 103 -13.23 1.24 15.24
CA GLY A 103 -12.40 0.08 15.58
C GLY A 103 -12.00 -0.83 14.41
N GLU A 104 -12.21 -0.43 13.16
CA GLU A 104 -11.71 -1.18 12.00
C GLU A 104 -10.55 -0.46 11.32
N THR A 105 -9.44 -1.20 11.14
CA THR A 105 -8.26 -0.76 10.40
C THR A 105 -8.31 -1.29 8.98
N ALA A 106 -7.95 -0.44 8.02
CA ALA A 106 -7.68 -0.82 6.64
C ALA A 106 -6.26 -0.44 6.26
N VAL A 107 -5.70 -1.15 5.28
CA VAL A 107 -4.35 -0.90 4.79
C VAL A 107 -4.45 -0.16 3.46
N PHE A 108 -3.96 1.07 3.42
CA PHE A 108 -3.87 1.87 2.21
C PHE A 108 -2.46 1.81 1.67
N VAL A 109 -2.32 1.37 0.42
CA VAL A 109 -1.06 1.26 -0.31
C VAL A 109 -1.06 2.32 -1.41
N GLU A 110 0.08 2.96 -1.63
CA GLU A 110 0.34 3.92 -2.71
C GLU A 110 1.58 3.48 -3.49
N HIS A 111 1.71 3.97 -4.72
CA HIS A 111 2.88 3.75 -5.58
C HIS A 111 3.12 2.28 -5.97
N ALA A 112 2.04 1.48 -6.07
CA ALA A 112 2.12 0.13 -6.60
C ALA A 112 2.02 0.16 -8.13
N ASN A 113 3.12 -0.13 -8.81
CA ASN A 113 3.21 -0.01 -10.27
C ASN A 113 2.29 -1.01 -10.99
N THR A 114 1.80 -0.65 -12.19
CA THR A 114 0.91 -1.51 -12.99
C THR A 114 1.45 -1.89 -14.37
N GLY A 115 2.71 -1.55 -14.72
CA GLY A 115 3.22 -1.86 -16.04
C GLY A 115 4.72 -1.69 -16.25
N HIS A 116 5.26 -2.53 -17.14
CA HIS A 116 6.65 -2.43 -17.60
C HIS A 116 6.71 -2.18 -19.12
N GLY A 117 7.53 -1.20 -19.54
CA GLY A 117 8.15 -1.24 -20.87
C GLY A 117 7.43 -0.55 -22.04
N SER A 118 6.44 0.32 -21.82
CA SER A 118 5.76 1.08 -22.89
C SER A 118 6.19 2.56 -23.02
N GLY A 119 7.01 3.08 -22.10
CA GLY A 119 7.25 4.53 -21.98
C GLY A 119 6.12 5.27 -21.24
N GLU A 120 5.12 4.53 -20.76
CA GLU A 120 4.11 4.98 -19.81
C GLU A 120 4.48 4.42 -18.43
N MET A 121 4.20 5.20 -17.39
CA MET A 121 4.49 4.84 -16.01
C MET A 121 3.25 5.12 -15.18
N GLU A 122 2.57 4.05 -14.78
CA GLU A 122 1.32 4.10 -14.03
C GLU A 122 1.53 3.39 -12.68
N ASP A 123 1.18 4.08 -11.61
CA ASP A 123 1.07 3.47 -10.28
C ASP A 123 -0.36 3.57 -9.78
N THR A 124 -0.69 2.66 -8.85
CA THR A 124 -1.98 2.57 -8.21
C THR A 124 -1.90 2.77 -6.71
N ALA A 125 -2.89 3.52 -6.22
CA ALA A 125 -3.27 3.50 -4.82
C ALA A 125 -4.43 2.53 -4.60
N THR A 126 -4.26 1.65 -3.61
CA THR A 126 -5.21 0.59 -3.31
C THR A 126 -5.51 0.54 -1.81
N LEU A 127 -6.78 0.38 -1.45
CA LEU A 127 -7.23 0.22 -0.06
C LEU A 127 -7.73 -1.21 0.16
N TYR A 128 -7.17 -1.88 1.16
CA TYR A 128 -7.57 -3.22 1.59
C TYR A 128 -8.28 -3.17 2.94
N THR A 129 -9.47 -3.78 2.99
CA THR A 129 -10.14 -4.15 4.25
C THR A 129 -9.85 -5.59 4.60
N LEU A 130 -10.06 -5.96 5.87
CA LEU A 130 -10.03 -7.36 6.28
C LEU A 130 -11.44 -7.96 6.26
N LEU A 131 -11.64 -8.97 5.42
CA LEU A 131 -12.89 -9.73 5.34
C LEU A 131 -12.57 -11.22 5.38
N ASN A 132 -13.16 -11.94 6.34
CA ASN A 132 -12.96 -13.39 6.51
C ASN A 132 -11.49 -13.82 6.58
N GLY A 133 -10.65 -13.03 7.28
CA GLY A 133 -9.22 -13.32 7.45
C GLY A 133 -8.37 -13.09 6.21
N ARG A 134 -8.87 -12.34 5.22
CA ARG A 134 -8.15 -12.00 3.99
C ARG A 134 -8.21 -10.52 3.69
N MET A 135 -7.21 -10.02 2.98
CA MET A 135 -7.20 -8.68 2.41
C MET A 135 -8.16 -8.62 1.23
N HIS A 136 -9.11 -7.72 1.30
CA HIS A 136 -10.10 -7.48 0.26
C HIS A 136 -9.97 -6.05 -0.23
N GLU A 137 -9.68 -5.89 -1.53
CA GLU A 137 -9.62 -4.58 -2.17
C GLU A 137 -10.99 -3.91 -2.14
N VAL A 138 -11.04 -2.66 -1.67
CA VAL A 138 -12.26 -1.86 -1.58
C VAL A 138 -12.16 -0.50 -2.25
N LEU A 139 -10.97 -0.13 -2.71
CA LEU A 139 -10.69 1.04 -3.54
C LEU A 139 -9.43 0.70 -4.34
N SER A 140 -9.45 0.97 -5.65
CA SER A 140 -8.25 1.02 -6.47
C SER A 140 -8.38 2.18 -7.45
N THR A 141 -7.29 2.93 -7.62
CA THR A 141 -7.20 4.04 -8.57
C THR A 141 -5.75 4.28 -8.95
N LEU A 142 -5.52 4.85 -10.13
CA LEU A 142 -4.23 5.47 -10.45
C LEU A 142 -3.96 6.62 -9.47
N ASP A 143 -2.79 6.58 -8.84
CA ASP A 143 -2.24 7.67 -8.03
C ASP A 143 -1.09 8.38 -8.73
N TYR A 144 -0.38 7.70 -9.62
CA TYR A 144 0.59 8.31 -10.53
C TYR A 144 0.39 7.84 -11.97
N ASP A 145 0.55 8.77 -12.92
CA ASP A 145 0.54 8.49 -14.35
C ASP A 145 1.47 9.47 -15.06
N SER A 146 2.45 8.96 -15.81
CA SER A 146 3.36 9.76 -16.64
C SER A 146 3.34 9.24 -18.06
N ARG A 147 3.01 10.14 -19.01
CA ARG A 147 2.86 9.79 -20.42
C ARG A 147 3.70 10.71 -21.30
N ASP A 148 4.54 10.08 -22.13
CA ASP A 148 5.26 10.74 -23.21
C ASP A 148 4.41 10.73 -24.49
N PHE A 149 3.71 11.84 -24.74
CA PHE A 149 2.83 11.94 -25.91
C PHE A 149 3.57 12.12 -27.24
N THR A 150 4.83 12.60 -27.22
CA THR A 150 5.65 12.86 -28.43
C THR A 150 7.14 12.87 -28.10
N CYS A 151 7.98 12.32 -28.98
CA CYS A 151 9.43 12.44 -28.89
C CYS A 151 9.85 13.92 -28.86
N GLY A 152 10.38 14.39 -27.72
CA GLY A 152 10.91 15.75 -27.53
C GLY A 152 10.03 16.73 -26.73
N SER A 153 8.81 16.36 -26.35
CA SER A 153 8.01 17.16 -25.39
C SER A 153 8.20 16.60 -23.98
N PRO A 154 8.22 17.45 -22.93
CA PRO A 154 8.23 16.95 -21.55
C PRO A 154 6.96 16.13 -21.27
N PRO A 155 7.06 15.04 -20.48
CA PRO A 155 5.92 14.22 -20.10
C PRO A 155 4.86 15.07 -19.39
N VAL A 156 3.61 14.66 -19.57
CA VAL A 156 2.51 15.11 -18.70
C VAL A 156 2.40 14.12 -17.57
N GLU A 157 2.50 14.62 -16.34
CA GLU A 157 2.45 13.84 -15.12
C GLU A 157 1.16 14.14 -14.38
N GLN A 158 0.51 13.11 -13.87
CA GLN A 158 -0.59 13.22 -12.91
C GLN A 158 -0.13 12.57 -11.61
N ASN A 159 -0.21 13.31 -10.51
CA ASN A 159 0.11 12.81 -9.18
C ASN A 159 -1.08 13.08 -8.25
N SER A 160 -1.55 12.05 -7.57
CA SER A 160 -2.68 12.10 -6.65
C SER A 160 -2.22 11.93 -5.21
N SER A 161 -2.78 12.75 -4.33
CA SER A 161 -2.60 12.66 -2.89
C SER A 161 -3.94 12.36 -2.23
N PHE A 162 -3.92 11.57 -1.15
CA PHE A 162 -5.14 11.11 -0.50
C PHE A 162 -5.21 11.54 0.96
N LEU A 163 -6.33 12.16 1.34
CA LEU A 163 -6.60 12.58 2.70
C LEU A 163 -7.84 11.87 3.24
N GLN A 164 -7.68 11.16 4.36
CA GLN A 164 -8.83 10.63 5.08
C GLN A 164 -9.54 11.76 5.84
N ILE A 165 -10.70 12.20 5.32
CA ILE A 165 -11.52 13.24 5.97
C ILE A 165 -12.31 12.65 7.15
N SER A 166 -12.81 11.42 6.99
CA SER A 166 -13.50 10.68 8.04
C SER A 166 -13.45 9.18 7.73
N SER A 167 -14.01 8.36 8.61
CA SER A 167 -13.96 6.90 8.47
C SER A 167 -14.53 6.39 7.14
N ARG A 168 -15.47 7.11 6.54
CA ARG A 168 -16.15 6.69 5.29
C ARG A 168 -15.92 7.61 4.11
N VAL A 169 -14.98 8.55 4.25
CA VAL A 169 -14.74 9.60 3.25
C VAL A 169 -13.25 9.83 3.09
N ILE A 170 -12.78 9.61 1.87
CA ILE A 170 -11.41 9.92 1.45
C ILE A 170 -11.52 11.00 0.38
N GLU A 171 -10.71 12.05 0.48
CA GLU A 171 -10.50 13.01 -0.59
C GLU A 171 -9.24 12.64 -1.36
N GLU A 172 -9.33 12.72 -2.68
CA GLU A 172 -8.19 12.62 -3.57
C GLU A 172 -8.00 13.97 -4.25
N THR A 173 -6.80 14.51 -4.16
CA THR A 173 -6.37 15.70 -4.90
C THR A 173 -5.36 15.28 -5.94
N ARG A 174 -5.66 15.54 -7.20
CA ARG A 174 -4.81 15.26 -8.35
C ARG A 174 -4.20 16.54 -8.88
N ILE A 175 -2.89 16.53 -9.04
CA ILE A 175 -2.14 17.60 -9.70
C ILE A 175 -1.68 17.08 -11.05
N THR A 176 -1.96 17.86 -12.10
CA THR A 176 -1.38 17.64 -13.42
C THR A 176 -0.26 18.64 -13.65
N SER A 177 0.94 18.13 -13.94
CA SER A 177 2.14 18.92 -14.24
C SER A 177 2.70 18.59 -15.62
N GLN A 178 3.42 19.55 -16.18
CA GLN A 178 4.30 19.34 -17.32
C GLN A 178 5.65 19.98 -17.00
N ASN A 179 6.74 19.21 -17.16
CA ASN A 179 8.08 19.66 -16.74
C ASN A 179 8.10 20.15 -15.26
N SER A 180 7.44 19.39 -14.38
CA SER A 180 7.27 19.71 -12.96
C SER A 180 6.55 21.04 -12.64
N ILE A 181 5.96 21.70 -13.64
CA ILE A 181 5.15 22.92 -13.44
C ILE A 181 3.67 22.50 -13.31
N PRO A 182 3.01 22.77 -12.17
CA PRO A 182 1.59 22.46 -12.01
C PRO A 182 0.71 23.31 -12.93
N HIS A 183 -0.16 22.68 -13.71
CA HIS A 183 -1.10 23.34 -14.61
C HIS A 183 -2.55 23.24 -14.15
N ARG A 184 -2.90 22.12 -13.51
CA ARG A 184 -4.26 21.82 -13.09
C ARG A 184 -4.25 21.11 -11.75
N ALA A 185 -5.18 21.49 -10.89
CA ALA A 185 -5.45 20.82 -9.64
C ALA A 185 -6.94 20.45 -9.62
N GLU A 186 -7.23 19.17 -9.38
CA GLU A 186 -8.58 18.65 -9.32
C GLU A 186 -8.77 17.88 -8.02
N ARG A 187 -10.00 17.87 -7.51
CA ARG A 187 -10.39 17.11 -6.33
C ARG A 187 -11.56 16.19 -6.63
N ARG A 188 -11.56 15.00 -6.04
CA ARG A 188 -12.76 14.16 -5.93
C ARG A 188 -12.91 13.60 -4.54
N ILE A 189 -14.13 13.19 -4.22
CA ILE A 189 -14.47 12.57 -2.95
C ILE A 189 -14.86 11.12 -3.19
N TRP A 190 -14.20 10.22 -2.49
CA TRP A 190 -14.55 8.82 -2.36
C TRP A 190 -15.44 8.62 -1.15
N ARG A 191 -16.56 7.91 -1.34
CA ARG A 191 -17.49 7.61 -0.25
C ARG A 191 -17.72 6.12 -0.14
N TRP A 192 -17.62 5.58 1.07
CA TRP A 192 -17.96 4.20 1.37
C TRP A 192 -19.42 3.91 1.01
N GLN A 193 -19.66 2.87 0.22
CA GLN A 193 -20.97 2.36 -0.12
C GLN A 193 -21.20 1.04 0.60
N ALA A 194 -21.87 1.07 1.76
CA ALA A 194 -22.07 -0.10 2.60
C ALA A 194 -22.73 -1.28 1.85
N ALA A 195 -23.69 -1.02 0.97
CA ALA A 195 -24.36 -2.05 0.17
C ALA A 195 -23.43 -2.76 -0.83
N GLN A 196 -22.33 -2.12 -1.23
CA GLN A 196 -21.36 -2.65 -2.19
C GLN A 196 -20.07 -3.12 -1.51
N GLY A 197 -19.88 -2.84 -0.21
CA GLY A 197 -18.64 -3.13 0.50
C GLY A 197 -17.41 -2.45 -0.10
N LYS A 198 -17.56 -1.29 -0.75
CA LYS A 198 -16.45 -0.58 -1.42
C LYS A 198 -16.62 0.93 -1.45
N PHE A 199 -15.53 1.65 -1.70
CA PHE A 199 -15.56 3.07 -1.98
C PHE A 199 -16.03 3.34 -3.41
N LYS A 200 -16.86 4.37 -3.56
CA LYS A 200 -17.29 4.89 -4.85
C LYS A 200 -16.70 6.27 -5.07
N ALA A 201 -16.04 6.46 -6.21
CA ALA A 201 -15.52 7.75 -6.64
C ALA A 201 -16.67 8.70 -7.04
N GLY A 202 -16.58 9.95 -6.58
CA GLY A 202 -17.20 11.08 -7.26
C GLY A 202 -16.39 11.50 -8.48
N SER A 203 -16.96 12.40 -9.29
CA SER A 203 -16.23 13.04 -10.39
C SER A 203 -15.19 14.03 -9.87
N PHE A 204 -14.08 14.16 -10.60
CA PHE A 204 -13.14 15.25 -10.39
C PHE A 204 -13.79 16.61 -10.66
N ARG A 205 -13.37 17.60 -9.88
CA ARG A 205 -13.75 19.01 -10.01
C ARG A 205 -12.50 19.86 -9.85
N ASP A 206 -12.37 20.88 -10.68
CA ASP A 206 -11.25 21.82 -10.57
C ASP A 206 -11.25 22.50 -9.19
N ILE A 207 -10.06 22.68 -8.62
CA ILE A 207 -9.85 23.48 -7.42
C ILE A 207 -9.65 24.93 -7.87
N PRO A 208 -10.47 25.88 -7.41
CA PRO A 208 -10.27 27.30 -7.71
C PRO A 208 -8.87 27.74 -7.28
N LYS A 209 -8.22 28.54 -8.14
CA LYS A 209 -6.93 29.17 -7.83
C LYS A 209 -7.05 30.23 -6.74
#